data_AF-E0TDI5-F1
#
_entry.id   AF-E0TDI5-F1
#
_cell.length_a   1.000
_cell.length_b   1.000
_cell.length_c   1.000
_cell.angle_alpha   90.00
_cell.angle_beta   90.00
_cell.angle_gamma   90.00
#
_symmetry.space_group_name_H-M   'P 1'
#
loop_
_entity.id
_entity.type
_entity.pdbx_description
1 polymer ?
#
loop_
_entity_poly.entity_id
_entity_poly.type
_entity_poly.pdbx_seq_one_letter_code
_entity_poly.pdbx_strand_id
1 'polypeptide(L)' 'MSEKLTDSRMRIQLAQFCFANSIAVDELYAALGVDMSTADAEVLAHMAGIIDGMTVAANRIRQHGLDNWASQN' A
#
# COMPACT_ATOMS: atom_id res chain seq x y z
N MET A 1 15.17 6.16 20.61
CA MET A 1 13.74 5.90 20.89
C MET A 1 13.11 5.41 19.60
N SER A 2 12.53 4.21 19.57
CA SER A 2 11.71 3.79 18.43
C SER A 2 10.45 4.63 18.48
N GLU A 3 10.29 5.60 17.57
CA GLU A 3 9.00 6.28 17.41
C GLU A 3 7.97 5.20 17.08
N LYS A 4 6.94 5.04 17.94
CA LYS A 4 5.84 4.15 17.65
C LYS A 4 5.12 4.72 16.42
N LEU A 5 5.11 3.96 15.33
CA LEU A 5 4.38 4.34 14.13
C LEU A 5 2.90 4.52 14.49
N THR A 6 2.28 5.58 13.97
CA THR A 6 0.83 5.70 14.01
C THR A 6 0.21 4.60 13.14
N ASP A 7 -1.02 4.18 13.44
CA ASP A 7 -1.70 3.13 12.69
C ASP A 7 -1.80 3.47 11.19
N SER A 8 -1.98 4.75 10.86
CA SER A 8 -1.97 5.22 9.47
C SER A 8 -0.60 5.02 8.79
N ARG A 9 0.50 5.37 9.47
CA ARG A 9 1.85 5.13 8.93
C ARG A 9 2.14 3.64 8.77
N MET A 10 1.67 2.82 9.70
CA MET A 10 1.83 1.36 9.61
C MET A 10 1.09 0.78 8.39
N ARG A 11 -0.16 1.20 8.16
CA ARG A 11 -0.92 0.81 6.97
C ARG A 11 -0.22 1.21 5.67
N ILE A 12 0.34 2.42 5.61
CA ILE A 12 1.12 2.88 4.45
C ILE A 12 2.33 1.98 4.21
N GLN A 13 3.10 1.67 5.25
CA GLN A 13 4.28 0.81 5.10
C GLN A 13 3.93 -0.62 4.67
N LEU A 14 2.87 -1.19 5.23
CA LEU A 14 2.40 -2.53 4.84
C LEU A 14 1.89 -2.54 3.40
N ALA A 15 1.14 -1.53 2.98
CA ALA A 15 0.70 -1.38 1.60
C ALA A 15 1.88 -1.24 0.62
N GLN A 16 2.88 -0.43 0.98
CA GLN A 16 4.13 -0.29 0.22
C GLN A 16 4.89 -1.62 0.11
N PHE A 17 4.98 -2.38 1.20
CA PHE A 17 5.58 -3.70 1.20
C PHE A 17 4.84 -4.66 0.26
N CYS A 18 3.51 -4.70 0.33
CA CYS A 18 2.67 -5.52 -0.56
C CYS A 18 2.93 -5.17 -2.02
N PHE A 19 2.88 -3.87 -2.35
CA PHE A 19 3.12 -3.37 -3.71
C PHE A 19 4.53 -3.73 -4.21
N ALA A 20 5.57 -3.50 -3.41
CA ALA A 20 6.96 -3.74 -3.81
C ALA A 20 7.27 -5.21 -4.07
N ASN A 21 6.60 -6.13 -3.35
CA ASN A 21 6.82 -7.57 -3.46
C ASN A 21 5.76 -8.27 -4.31
N SER A 22 4.82 -7.53 -4.91
CA SER A 22 3.67 -8.09 -5.66
C SER A 22 2.86 -9.10 -4.83
N ILE A 23 2.69 -8.83 -3.53
CA ILE A 23 1.93 -9.64 -2.58
C ILE A 23 0.55 -9.03 -2.41
N ALA A 24 -0.50 -9.86 -2.40
CA ALA A 24 -1.86 -9.42 -2.14
C ALA A 24 -2.13 -9.26 -0.62
N VAL A 25 -3.09 -8.40 -0.26
CA VAL A 25 -3.34 -8.10 1.17
C VAL A 25 -3.80 -9.34 1.94
N ASP A 26 -4.59 -10.20 1.33
CA ASP A 26 -5.00 -11.49 1.89
C ASP A 26 -3.80 -12.43 2.14
N GLU A 27 -2.85 -12.48 1.21
CA GLU A 27 -1.60 -13.24 1.37
C GLU A 27 -0.75 -12.71 2.55
N LEU A 28 -0.68 -11.39 2.73
CA LEU A 28 -0.03 -10.79 3.90
C LEU A 28 -0.70 -11.22 5.20
N TYR A 29 -2.03 -11.17 5.28
CA TYR A 29 -2.77 -11.59 6.46
C TYR A 29 -2.58 -13.08 6.77
N ALA A 30 -2.64 -13.92 5.73
CA ALA A 30 -2.36 -15.35 5.85
C ALA A 30 -0.93 -15.62 6.37
N ALA A 31 0.07 -14.89 5.88
CA ALA A 31 1.46 -15.01 6.32
C ALA A 31 1.67 -14.59 7.80
N LEU A 32 0.88 -13.62 8.27
CA LEU A 32 0.85 -13.20 9.68
C LEU A 32 0.06 -14.16 10.58
N GLY A 33 -0.58 -15.18 10.00
CA GLY A 33 -1.46 -16.11 10.73
C GLY A 33 -2.76 -15.46 11.21
N VAL A 34 -3.20 -14.39 10.54
CA VAL A 34 -4.41 -13.63 10.88
C VAL A 34 -5.50 -13.94 9.87
N ASP A 35 -6.69 -14.28 10.35
CA ASP A 35 -7.87 -14.41 9.50
C ASP A 35 -8.33 -13.03 9.03
N MET A 36 -8.25 -12.80 7.72
CA MET A 36 -8.65 -11.53 7.09
C MET A 36 -10.12 -11.17 7.35
N SER A 37 -11.00 -12.16 7.60
CA SER A 37 -12.41 -11.89 7.91
C SER A 37 -12.61 -11.18 9.26
N THR A 38 -11.60 -11.23 10.13
CA THR A 38 -11.58 -10.54 11.43
C THR A 38 -11.01 -9.13 11.35
N ALA A 39 -10.46 -8.76 10.18
CA ALA A 39 -9.88 -7.45 9.98
C ALA A 39 -10.95 -6.37 9.81
N ASP A 40 -10.64 -5.16 10.30
CA ASP A 40 -11.50 -4.00 10.11
C ASP A 40 -11.60 -3.65 8.61
N ALA A 41 -12.83 -3.57 8.10
CA ALA A 41 -13.10 -3.27 6.70
C ALA A 41 -12.55 -1.90 6.27
N GLU A 42 -12.53 -0.91 7.17
CA GLU A 42 -11.95 0.41 6.92
C GLU A 42 -10.43 0.32 6.75
N VAL A 43 -9.77 -0.53 7.55
CA VAL A 43 -8.32 -0.78 7.45
C VAL A 43 -7.98 -1.44 6.13
N LEU A 44 -8.75 -2.46 5.73
CA LEU A 44 -8.57 -3.15 4.46
C LEU A 44 -8.79 -2.21 3.27
N ALA A 45 -9.87 -1.42 3.29
CA ALA A 45 -10.19 -0.45 2.25
C ALA A 45 -9.10 0.63 2.13
N HIS A 46 -8.58 1.12 3.26
CA HIS A 46 -7.52 2.11 3.27
C HIS A 46 -6.23 1.54 2.66
N MET A 47 -5.83 0.31 3.03
CA MET A 47 -4.65 -0.34 2.43
C MET A 47 -4.85 -0.57 0.92
N ALA A 48 -6.03 -1.03 0.50
CA ALA A 48 -6.35 -1.22 -0.92
C ALA A 48 -6.26 0.09 -1.71
N GLY A 49 -6.80 1.19 -1.16
CA GLY A 49 -6.71 2.52 -1.79
C GLY A 49 -5.28 3.03 -1.95
N ILE A 50 -4.40 2.76 -0.98
CA ILE A 50 -2.98 3.10 -1.08
C ILE A 50 -2.31 2.30 -2.22
N ILE A 51 -2.56 0.99 -2.29
CA ILE A 51 -2.00 0.10 -3.33
C ILE A 51 -2.47 0.53 -4.72
N ASP A 52 -3.76 0.86 -4.88
CA ASP A 52 -4.32 1.33 -6.15
C ASP A 52 -3.69 2.68 -6.56
N GLY A 53 -3.58 3.63 -5.63
CA GLY A 53 -2.90 4.91 -5.87
C GLY A 53 -1.44 4.73 -6.30
N MET A 54 -0.70 3.81 -5.67
CA MET A 54 0.67 3.47 -6.06
C MET A 54 0.72 2.85 -7.46
N THR A 55 -0.23 1.99 -7.80
CA THR A 55 -0.33 1.36 -9.13
C THR A 55 -0.57 2.41 -10.22
N VAL A 56 -1.50 3.34 -9.99
CA VAL A 56 -1.77 4.44 -10.91
C VAL A 56 -0.53 5.32 -11.09
N ALA A 57 0.14 5.70 -10.00
CA ALA A 57 1.35 6.51 -10.05
C ALA A 57 2.48 5.80 -10.81
N ALA A 58 2.74 4.53 -10.50
CA ALA A 58 3.78 3.74 -11.16
C ALA A 58 3.51 3.56 -12.66
N ASN A 59 2.25 3.35 -13.06
CA ASN A 59 1.87 3.25 -14.46
C ASN A 59 2.06 4.57 -15.21
N ARG A 60 1.67 5.71 -14.61
CA ARG A 60 1.89 7.03 -15.21
C ARG A 60 3.37 7.35 -15.37
N ILE A 61 4.18 7.07 -14.35
CA ILE A 61 5.64 7.24 -14.41
C ILE A 61 6.23 6.38 -15.53
N ARG A 62 5.78 5.14 -15.69
CA ARG A 62 6.25 4.24 -16.76
C ARG A 62 5.86 4.74 -18.15
N GLN A 63 4.70 5.37 -18.30
CA GLN A 63 4.18 5.85 -19.59
C GLN A 63 4.80 7.19 -20.02
N HIS A 64 5.00 8.12 -19.08
CA HIS A 64 5.37 9.50 -19.39
C HIS A 64 6.79 9.89 -18.96
N GLY A 65 7.46 9.05 -18.16
CA GLY A 65 8.71 9.39 -17.49
C GLY A 65 8.49 10.19 -16.21
N LEU A 66 9.45 10.12 -15.29
CA LEU A 66 9.42 10.82 -13.99
C LEU A 66 9.31 12.35 -14.16
N ASP A 67 10.04 12.92 -15.11
CA ASP A 67 10.13 14.36 -15.32
C ASP A 67 8.79 14.98 -15.77
N ASN A 68 8.06 14.28 -16.65
CA ASN A 68 6.73 14.72 -17.07
C ASN A 68 5.68 14.51 -15.96
N TRP A 69 5.84 13.50 -15.12
CA TRP A 69 4.92 13.28 -14.00
C TRP A 69 5.04 14.37 -12.92
N ALA A 70 6.27 14.75 -12.56
CA ALA A 70 6.55 15.75 -11.52
C ALA A 70 6.19 17.20 -11.94
N SER A 71 6.04 17.46 -13.23
CA SER A 71 5.62 18.78 -13.75
C SER A 71 4.10 18.95 -13.86
N GLN A 72 3.33 17.86 -13.73
CA GLN A 72 1.86 17.84 -13.90
C GLN A 72 1.08 17.63 -12.59
N ASN A 73 1.75 17.40 -11.46
CA ASN A 73 1.16 17.25 -10.12
C ASN A 73 1.91 18.10 -9.11
#